data_AF-A0A0A2MRS2-F1
#
_entry.id   AF-A0A0A2MRS2-F1
#
_cell.length_a   1.000
_cell.length_b   1.000
_cell.length_c   1.000
_cell.angle_alpha   90.00
_cell.angle_beta   90.00
_cell.angle_gamma   90.00
#
_symmetry.space_group_name_H-M   'P 1'
#
loop_
_entity.id
_entity.type
_entity.pdbx_description
1 polymer ?
#
loop_
_entity_poly.entity_id
_entity_poly.type
_entity_poly.pdbx_seq_one_letter_code
_entity_poly.pdbx_strand_id
1 'polypeptide(L)'
;MAGITAAVLSLTSCAEKKEASAEGDQAIDTTAITADTTAIEADTVAATTAPTEEAAAETITATGKVTEINKGKDGYSATLQAEDGKTYTATISIPNMTDPKKYRSVAIGDKITVTGELHDTFIVVRDLK
;
A
#
# COMPACT_ATOMS: atom_id res chain seq x y z
N MET A 1 -59.26 -2.60 -16.26
CA MET A 1 -58.53 -1.48 -16.89
C MET A 1 -57.35 -1.18 -15.97
N ALA A 2 -56.17 -1.73 -16.21
CA ALA A 2 -55.21 -1.32 -17.23
C ALA A 2 -54.79 0.15 -17.06
N GLY A 3 -53.58 0.37 -16.57
CA GLY A 3 -52.91 1.66 -16.41
C GLY A 3 -51.51 1.41 -15.83
N ILE A 4 -50.60 0.86 -16.63
CA ILE A 4 -49.54 1.58 -17.36
C ILE A 4 -48.47 2.13 -16.40
N THR A 5 -47.42 1.33 -16.32
CA THR A 5 -46.00 1.66 -16.22
C THR A 5 -45.61 3.11 -16.54
N ALA A 6 -44.83 3.72 -15.66
CA ALA A 6 -43.86 4.74 -16.03
C ALA A 6 -42.64 4.64 -15.10
N ALA A 7 -41.56 4.09 -15.64
CA ALA A 7 -40.22 4.17 -15.07
C ALA A 7 -39.72 5.61 -15.23
N VAL A 8 -39.19 6.19 -14.15
CA VAL A 8 -38.43 7.45 -14.21
C VAL A 8 -36.97 7.12 -13.93
N LEU A 9 -36.16 7.07 -15.00
CA LEU A 9 -34.72 7.05 -14.94
C LEU A 9 -34.24 8.49 -14.65
N SER A 10 -33.62 8.71 -13.51
CA SER A 10 -32.92 9.96 -13.21
C SER A 10 -31.52 9.92 -13.83
N LEU A 11 -31.33 10.68 -14.90
CA LEU A 11 -30.02 10.99 -15.49
C LEU A 11 -29.40 12.15 -14.70
N THR A 12 -28.41 11.87 -13.85
CA THR A 12 -27.58 12.90 -13.22
C THR A 12 -26.50 13.33 -14.21
N SER A 13 -26.71 14.46 -14.88
CA SER A 13 -25.76 15.12 -15.78
C SER A 13 -24.78 16.02 -15.01
N CYS A 14 -23.51 15.96 -15.39
CA CYS A 14 -22.41 16.84 -14.98
C CYS A 14 -22.70 18.34 -15.22
N ALA A 15 -22.17 19.21 -14.34
CA ALA A 15 -21.19 20.26 -14.69
C ALA A 15 -20.83 21.10 -13.46
N GLU A 16 -19.54 21.40 -13.35
CA GLU A 16 -18.91 22.31 -12.39
C GLU A 16 -19.61 23.66 -12.26
N LYS A 17 -19.57 24.27 -11.06
CA LYS A 17 -19.04 25.64 -10.80
C LYS A 17 -19.33 26.11 -9.36
N LYS A 18 -18.24 26.17 -8.58
CA LYS A 18 -17.77 27.30 -7.74
C LYS A 18 -18.63 27.82 -6.55
N GLU A 19 -17.87 28.11 -5.48
CA GLU A 19 -18.14 29.01 -4.33
C GLU A 19 -19.03 28.41 -3.23
N ALA A 20 -18.84 28.61 -1.93
CA ALA A 20 -17.81 29.15 -1.05
C ALA A 20 -18.35 28.97 0.39
N SER A 21 -17.49 29.12 1.41
CA SER A 21 -17.83 29.31 2.84
C SER A 21 -18.43 28.11 3.58
N ALA A 22 -18.27 27.93 4.89
CA ALA A 22 -17.35 28.49 5.89
C ALA A 22 -17.56 27.63 7.17
N GLU A 23 -16.52 27.60 7.99
CA GLU A 23 -16.50 27.49 9.46
C GLU A 23 -17.50 26.60 10.21
N GLY A 24 -16.92 25.69 10.99
CA GLY A 24 -17.53 25.01 12.12
C GLY A 24 -16.43 24.58 13.09
N ASP A 25 -15.90 25.56 13.81
CA ASP A 25 -15.19 25.39 15.08
C ASP A 25 -16.10 24.64 16.07
N GLN A 26 -15.54 23.74 16.86
CA GLN A 26 -15.73 23.69 18.32
C GLN A 26 -14.82 22.62 18.91
N ALA A 27 -13.98 23.11 19.81
CA ALA A 27 -13.12 22.36 20.70
C ALA A 27 -13.89 21.39 21.61
N ILE A 28 -13.28 20.25 21.91
CA ILE A 28 -13.37 19.66 23.25
C ILE A 28 -11.98 19.42 23.79
N ASP A 29 -11.72 20.15 24.87
CA ASP A 29 -10.58 20.10 25.75
C ASP A 29 -10.77 18.98 26.81
N THR A 30 -9.67 18.69 27.51
CA THR A 30 -9.62 18.17 28.88
C THR A 30 -9.34 16.66 29.07
N THR A 31 -8.02 16.39 29.14
CA THR A 31 -7.33 15.87 30.34
C THR A 31 -7.26 14.35 30.60
N ALA A 32 -6.02 13.89 30.42
CA ALA A 32 -5.20 13.03 31.27
C ALA A 32 -5.80 11.73 31.84
N ILE A 33 -5.21 10.63 31.38
CA ILE A 33 -4.81 9.53 32.26
C ILE A 33 -3.40 9.06 31.86
N THR A 34 -2.49 9.33 32.77
CA THR A 34 -1.11 8.86 32.87
C THR A 34 -1.08 7.44 33.44
N ALA A 35 0.06 6.77 33.25
CA ALA A 35 0.57 5.58 33.94
C ALA A 35 0.07 4.22 33.40
N ASP A 36 0.88 3.17 33.28
CA ASP A 36 2.32 2.95 33.49
C ASP A 36 2.58 1.49 33.08
N THR A 37 3.76 1.23 32.51
CA THR A 37 4.51 -0.04 32.47
C THR A 37 3.78 -1.34 32.10
N THR A 38 4.22 -1.97 31.00
CA THR A 38 4.91 -3.27 31.09
C THR A 38 5.76 -3.49 29.84
N ALA A 39 7.03 -3.75 30.10
CA ALA A 39 8.07 -4.11 29.15
C ALA A 39 7.72 -5.38 28.37
N ILE A 40 8.09 -5.37 27.09
CA ILE A 40 8.64 -6.55 26.43
C ILE A 40 9.89 -6.08 25.69
N GLU A 41 11.01 -6.19 26.40
CA GLU A 41 12.31 -6.36 25.78
C GLU A 41 12.31 -7.69 25.04
N ALA A 42 12.51 -7.63 23.73
CA ALA A 42 13.10 -8.73 22.98
C ALA A 42 14.27 -8.14 22.20
N ASP A 43 15.37 -8.04 22.95
CA ASP A 43 16.73 -8.13 22.42
C ASP A 43 16.81 -9.32 21.46
N THR A 44 17.22 -9.05 20.23
CA THR A 44 18.04 -9.99 19.45
C THR A 44 18.73 -9.22 18.34
N VAL A 45 19.98 -8.91 18.61
CA VAL A 45 21.00 -8.52 17.65
C VAL A 45 21.11 -9.60 16.57
N ALA A 46 20.87 -9.23 15.32
CA ALA A 46 21.44 -9.90 14.16
C ALA A 46 21.93 -8.83 13.18
N ALA A 47 23.02 -8.18 13.57
CA ALA A 47 23.97 -7.70 12.57
C ALA A 47 24.38 -8.91 11.74
N THR A 48 24.21 -8.87 10.42
CA THR A 48 25.10 -9.55 9.46
C THR A 48 24.83 -9.06 8.04
N THR A 49 25.86 -8.36 7.56
CA THR A 49 26.34 -8.20 6.18
C THR A 49 25.43 -7.54 5.15
N ALA A 50 25.84 -6.32 4.80
CA ALA A 50 25.97 -5.94 3.40
C ALA A 50 26.79 -7.00 2.63
N PRO A 51 26.42 -7.25 1.38
CA PRO A 51 27.41 -7.18 0.33
C PRO A 51 27.02 -6.07 -0.64
N THR A 52 27.85 -5.03 -0.68
CA THR A 52 28.08 -4.30 -1.91
C THR A 52 28.76 -5.28 -2.85
N GLU A 53 28.01 -5.84 -3.80
CA GLU A 53 28.59 -6.57 -4.94
C GLU A 53 27.70 -6.32 -6.16
N GLU A 54 28.33 -5.92 -7.26
CA GLU A 54 27.72 -5.56 -8.53
C GLU A 54 26.78 -6.64 -9.08
N ALA A 55 25.48 -6.36 -9.01
CA ALA A 55 24.43 -6.64 -9.99
C ALA A 55 24.51 -7.97 -10.80
N ALA A 56 24.27 -9.08 -10.12
CA ALA A 56 23.44 -10.14 -10.69
C ALA A 56 22.00 -9.91 -10.17
N ALA A 57 21.01 -9.88 -11.05
CA ALA A 57 19.61 -9.76 -10.64
C ALA A 57 19.19 -11.02 -9.88
N GLU A 58 19.32 -11.00 -8.55
CA GLU A 58 18.93 -12.11 -7.70
C GLU A 58 17.42 -12.07 -7.46
N THR A 59 16.76 -13.21 -7.62
CA THR A 59 15.34 -13.34 -7.28
C THR A 59 15.19 -13.51 -5.78
N ILE A 60 14.52 -12.57 -5.13
CA ILE A 60 14.27 -12.61 -3.68
C ILE A 60 12.78 -12.77 -3.39
N THR A 61 12.47 -13.19 -2.17
CA THR A 61 11.13 -13.09 -1.60
C THR A 61 11.19 -12.21 -0.36
N ALA A 62 10.43 -11.11 -0.37
CA ALA A 62 10.33 -10.18 0.75
C ALA A 62 8.91 -10.19 1.30
N THR A 63 8.78 -10.28 2.63
CA THR A 63 7.51 -10.14 3.34
C THR A 63 7.55 -8.89 4.19
N GLY A 64 6.51 -8.07 4.09
CA GLY A 64 6.51 -6.80 4.79
C GLY A 64 5.14 -6.13 4.80
N LYS A 65 5.04 -5.08 5.61
CA LYS A 65 3.86 -4.23 5.68
C LYS A 65 3.97 -3.11 4.66
N VAL A 66 2.91 -2.89 3.89
CA VAL A 66 2.84 -1.76 2.95
C VAL A 66 2.68 -0.46 3.74
N THR A 67 3.60 0.47 3.53
CA THR A 67 3.59 1.79 4.17
C THR A 67 3.13 2.89 3.22
N GLU A 68 3.37 2.71 1.92
CA GLU A 68 3.03 3.71 0.89
C GLU A 68 2.70 3.02 -0.43
N ILE A 69 1.81 3.64 -1.22
CA ILE A 69 1.44 3.16 -2.57
C ILE A 69 1.43 4.34 -3.54
N ASN A 70 2.23 4.21 -4.59
CA ASN A 70 2.32 5.15 -5.70
C ASN A 70 1.74 4.52 -6.97
N LYS A 71 0.61 5.05 -7.45
CA LYS A 71 -0.09 4.50 -8.64
C LYS A 71 0.60 4.93 -9.93
N GLY A 72 0.86 3.97 -10.82
CA GLY A 72 1.37 4.18 -12.17
C GLY A 72 0.33 3.88 -13.24
N LYS A 73 0.74 3.91 -14.51
CA LYS A 73 -0.13 3.64 -15.67
C LYS A 73 -0.47 2.15 -15.81
N ASP A 74 0.55 1.28 -15.73
CA ASP A 74 0.44 -0.16 -16.01
C ASP A 74 0.63 -1.02 -14.74
N GLY A 75 0.56 -0.38 -13.57
CA GLY A 75 0.86 -0.96 -12.27
C GLY A 75 0.93 0.08 -11.16
N TYR A 76 1.55 -0.28 -10.04
CA TYR A 76 1.83 0.62 -8.92
C TYR A 76 3.13 0.21 -8.22
N SER A 77 3.75 1.15 -7.53
CA SER A 77 4.89 0.90 -6.65
C SER A 77 4.41 0.94 -5.20
N ALA A 78 4.76 -0.09 -4.42
CA ALA A 78 4.46 -0.17 -3.01
C ALA A 78 5.75 -0.13 -2.20
N THR A 79 5.80 0.76 -1.21
CA THR A 79 6.87 0.78 -0.22
C THR A 79 6.54 -0.26 0.84
N LEU A 80 7.46 -1.19 1.04
CA LEU A 80 7.34 -2.32 1.95
C LEU A 80 8.34 -2.16 3.08
N GLN A 81 7.85 -2.15 4.30
CA GLN A 81 8.67 -2.31 5.49
C GLN A 81 8.77 -3.80 5.80
N ALA A 82 9.92 -4.39 5.48
CA ALA A 82 10.20 -5.79 5.75
C ALA A 82 10.44 -6.04 7.25
N GLU A 83 10.32 -7.30 7.66
CA GLU A 83 10.53 -7.71 9.05
C GLU A 83 11.99 -7.50 9.50
N ASP A 84 12.94 -7.48 8.56
CA ASP A 84 14.35 -7.16 8.79
C ASP A 84 14.62 -5.66 9.05
N GLY A 85 13.57 -4.83 9.14
CA GLY A 85 13.67 -3.38 9.30
C GLY A 85 14.10 -2.64 8.02
N LYS A 86 14.37 -3.36 6.93
CA LYS A 86 14.70 -2.79 5.62
C LYS A 86 13.43 -2.31 4.91
N THR A 87 13.57 -1.24 4.15
CA THR A 87 12.50 -0.73 3.30
C THR A 87 12.80 -1.05 1.85
N TYR A 88 11.84 -1.67 1.17
CA TYR A 88 11.92 -2.04 -0.25
C TYR A 88 10.86 -1.32 -1.07
N THR A 89 11.18 -0.99 -2.31
CA THR A 89 10.21 -0.46 -3.27
C THR A 89 9.82 -1.57 -4.24
N ALA A 90 8.66 -2.19 -4.03
CA ALA A 90 8.13 -3.21 -4.92
C ALA A 90 7.33 -2.58 -6.06
N THR A 91 7.79 -2.76 -7.30
CA THR A 91 7.06 -2.33 -8.49
C THR A 91 6.21 -3.48 -9.02
N ILE A 92 4.90 -3.34 -8.86
CA ILE A 92 3.89 -4.34 -9.18
C ILE A 92 3.16 -3.88 -10.43
N SER A 93 3.53 -4.46 -11.57
CA SER A 93 2.96 -4.13 -12.87
C SER A 93 2.48 -5.39 -13.58
N ILE A 94 1.33 -5.31 -14.25
CA ILE A 94 0.74 -6.41 -15.01
C ILE A 94 1.75 -7.05 -15.99
N PRO A 95 2.52 -6.29 -16.80
CA PRO A 95 3.52 -6.88 -17.71
C PRO A 95 4.72 -7.52 -17.00
N ASN A 96 4.95 -7.21 -15.72
CA ASN A 96 6.06 -7.79 -14.97
C ASN A 96 5.69 -9.14 -14.36
N MET A 97 4.41 -9.43 -14.13
CA MET A 97 3.98 -10.68 -13.51
C MET A 97 4.16 -11.90 -14.41
N THR A 98 4.50 -13.04 -13.79
CA THR A 98 4.55 -14.33 -14.48
C THR A 98 3.16 -14.81 -14.90
N ASP A 99 2.14 -14.50 -14.09
CA ASP A 99 0.73 -14.75 -14.43
C ASP A 99 -0.08 -13.47 -14.16
N PRO A 100 -0.67 -12.84 -15.20
CA PRO A 100 -1.41 -11.59 -15.04
C PRO A 100 -2.66 -11.73 -14.15
N LYS A 101 -3.18 -12.94 -13.92
CA LYS A 101 -4.31 -13.17 -13.02
C LYS A 101 -3.96 -13.03 -11.55
N LYS A 102 -2.67 -13.08 -11.19
CA LYS A 102 -2.19 -12.86 -9.83
C LYS A 102 -2.06 -11.38 -9.48
N TYR A 103 -2.23 -10.50 -10.46
CA TYR A 103 -2.23 -9.08 -10.22
C TYR A 103 -3.43 -8.70 -9.35
N ARG A 104 -3.13 -8.10 -8.20
CA ARG A 104 -4.13 -7.51 -7.31
C ARG A 104 -3.64 -6.17 -6.79
N SER A 105 -4.59 -5.31 -6.44
CA SER A 105 -4.28 -4.09 -5.70
C SER A 105 -4.15 -4.41 -4.22
N VAL A 106 -3.11 -3.89 -3.60
CA VAL A 106 -2.89 -3.95 -2.14
C VAL A 106 -3.28 -2.61 -1.52
N ALA A 107 -3.43 -2.58 -0.20
CA ALA A 107 -3.73 -1.37 0.55
C ALA A 107 -2.59 -1.02 1.51
N ILE A 108 -2.49 0.25 1.89
CA ILE A 108 -1.56 0.67 2.95
C ILE A 108 -1.99 -0.03 4.25
N GLY A 109 -1.03 -0.62 4.94
CA GLY A 109 -1.26 -1.41 6.14
C GLY A 109 -1.34 -2.91 5.91
N ASP A 110 -1.49 -3.36 4.66
CA ASP A 110 -1.55 -4.77 4.33
C ASP A 110 -0.17 -5.44 4.48
N LYS A 111 -0.14 -6.68 4.98
CA LYS A 111 1.09 -7.49 5.04
C LYS A 111 1.11 -8.41 3.83
N ILE A 112 2.04 -8.18 2.91
CA ILE A 112 2.13 -8.92 1.64
C ILE A 112 3.47 -9.60 1.50
N THR A 113 3.50 -10.67 0.72
CA THR A 113 4.73 -11.35 0.31
C THR A 113 4.93 -11.13 -1.19
N VAL A 114 6.02 -10.47 -1.55
CA VAL A 114 6.42 -10.24 -2.94
C VAL A 114 7.62 -11.09 -3.30
N THR A 115 7.56 -11.72 -4.46
CA THR A 115 8.70 -12.44 -5.05
C THR A 115 9.07 -11.80 -6.37
N GLY A 116 10.34 -11.50 -6.57
CA GLY A 116 10.79 -10.73 -7.72
C GLY A 116 12.29 -10.54 -7.79
N GLU A 117 12.75 -9.86 -8.83
CA GLU A 117 14.15 -9.52 -9.04
C GLU A 117 14.50 -8.30 -8.18
N LEU A 118 15.52 -8.44 -7.32
CA LEU A 118 16.03 -7.32 -6.52
C LEU A 118 17.09 -6.55 -7.32
N HIS A 119 16.88 -5.25 -7.41
CA HIS A 119 17.85 -4.26 -7.89
C HIS A 119 18.10 -3.25 -6.77
N ASP A 120 19.14 -3.48 -5.96
CA ASP A 120 19.48 -2.73 -4.75
C ASP A 120 18.36 -2.71 -3.70
N THR A 121 17.42 -1.78 -3.84
CA THR A 121 16.25 -1.59 -2.95
C THR A 121 14.91 -1.68 -3.70
N PHE A 122 14.97 -1.87 -5.03
CA PHE A 122 13.80 -2.02 -5.89
C PHE A 122 13.55 -3.48 -6.18
N ILE A 123 12.31 -3.93 -6.01
CA ILE A 123 11.89 -5.29 -6.33
C ILE A 123 10.96 -5.21 -7.55
N VAL A 124 11.36 -5.84 -8.65
CA VAL A 124 10.47 -6.03 -9.80
C VAL A 124 9.62 -7.27 -9.52
N VAL A 125 8.36 -7.06 -9.14
CA VAL A 125 7.51 -8.15 -8.65
C VAL A 125 7.06 -9.04 -9.79
N ARG A 126 7.36 -10.34 -9.65
CA ARG A 126 6.97 -11.41 -10.56
C ARG A 126 5.77 -12.20 -10.03
N ASP A 127 5.65 -12.31 -8.70
CA ASP A 127 4.59 -13.02 -8.00
C ASP A 127 4.23 -12.28 -6.71
N LEU A 128 2.92 -12.20 -6.40
CA LEU A 128 2.38 -11.53 -5.22
C LEU A 128 1.45 -12.50 -4.48
N LYS A 129 1.69 -12.69 -3.18
CA LYS A 129 0.91 -13.55 -2.29
C LYS A 129 0.30 -12.80 -1.13
#